data_AF-A0A317DSA9-F1
#
_entry.id   AF-A0A317DSA9-F1
#
_cell.length_a   1.000
_cell.length_b   1.000
_cell.length_c   1.000
_cell.angle_alpha   90.00
_cell.angle_beta   90.00
_cell.angle_gamma   90.00
#
_symmetry.space_group_name_H-M   'P 1'
#
loop_
_entity.id
_entity.type
_entity.pdbx_description
1 polymer ?
#
loop_
_entity_poly.entity_id
_entity_poly.type
_entity_poly.pdbx_seq_one_letter_code
_entity_poly.pdbx_strand_id
1 'polypeptide(L)'
;NWMNTMMDIRASVKHTSGKLGDFRAKLTMKPSEYFARNMWVVASALADRDTAVACKELGMKRVIWGSDYPHPEGCWPKTAEKMLLSLGGLPEEDLEQIFWKSAADVYDLDLQALNAIAAKIGPQKRWLATAQAAE
;
A
#
# COMPACT_ATOMS: atom_id res chain seq x y z
N ASN A 1 -12.49 -3.30 -4.22
CA ASN A 1 -11.75 -4.57 -4.32
C ASN A 1 -12.50 -5.68 -3.60
N TRP A 2 -12.14 -6.94 -3.83
CA TRP A 2 -12.77 -8.12 -3.24
C TRP A 2 -12.69 -8.16 -1.70
N MET A 3 -11.59 -7.67 -1.12
CA MET A 3 -11.35 -7.65 0.32
C MET A 3 -12.40 -6.81 1.05
N ASN A 4 -12.66 -5.59 0.56
CA ASN A 4 -13.70 -4.69 1.10
C ASN A 4 -15.08 -5.36 1.03
N THR A 5 -15.41 -5.99 -0.09
CA THR A 5 -16.66 -6.73 -0.25
C THR A 5 -16.77 -7.88 0.77
N MET A 6 -15.69 -8.63 0.98
CA MET A 6 -15.66 -9.73 1.96
C MET A 6 -15.83 -9.24 3.39
N MET A 7 -15.25 -8.09 3.77
CA MET A 7 -15.46 -7.49 5.09
C MET A 7 -16.93 -7.18 5.34
N ASP A 8 -17.61 -6.57 4.37
CA ASP A 8 -19.03 -6.21 4.49
C ASP A 8 -19.94 -7.44 4.52
N ILE A 9 -19.62 -8.46 3.71
CA ILE A 9 -20.32 -9.75 3.73
C ILE A 9 -20.12 -10.45 5.07
N ARG A 10 -18.95 -10.36 5.69
CA ARG A 10 -18.68 -11.01 6.97
C ARG A 10 -19.38 -10.33 8.13
N ALA A 11 -19.54 -9.01 8.05
CA ALA A 11 -20.29 -8.21 9.01
C ALA A 11 -21.81 -8.26 8.79
N SER A 12 -22.32 -8.88 7.72
CA SER A 12 -23.76 -9.08 7.57
C SER A 12 -24.28 -10.14 8.55
N VAL A 13 -25.55 -9.98 8.96
CA VAL A 13 -26.20 -10.96 9.85
C VAL A 13 -26.63 -12.16 9.00
N LYS A 14 -26.10 -13.32 9.33
CA LYS A 14 -26.40 -14.63 8.73
C LYS A 14 -26.78 -15.60 9.83
N HIS A 15 -27.26 -16.79 9.49
CA HIS A 15 -27.57 -17.83 10.48
C HIS A 15 -26.41 -18.06 11.48
N THR A 16 -25.17 -18.01 11.01
CA THR A 16 -23.98 -18.19 11.86
C THR A 16 -23.62 -16.96 12.68
N SER A 17 -23.58 -15.76 12.10
CA SER A 17 -23.19 -14.52 12.80
C SER A 17 -24.29 -13.99 13.73
N GLY A 18 -25.57 -14.26 13.46
CA GLY A 18 -26.69 -13.85 14.32
C GLY A 18 -26.65 -14.48 15.72
N LYS A 19 -25.94 -15.60 15.90
CA LYS A 19 -25.72 -16.21 17.22
C LYS A 19 -24.84 -15.37 18.15
N LEU A 20 -24.13 -14.37 17.62
CA LEU A 20 -23.25 -13.48 18.37
C LEU A 20 -23.99 -12.26 18.95
N GLY A 21 -25.31 -12.14 18.74
CA GLY A 21 -26.09 -10.98 19.14
C GLY A 21 -25.93 -9.79 18.19
N ASP A 22 -26.25 -8.59 18.65
CA ASP A 22 -26.10 -7.35 17.87
C ASP A 22 -24.68 -6.77 17.98
N PHE A 23 -23.74 -7.41 17.28
CA PHE A 23 -22.35 -6.95 17.17
C PHE A 23 -22.17 -5.69 16.31
N ARG A 24 -23.25 -5.16 15.71
CA ARG A 24 -23.22 -3.97 14.85
C ARG A 24 -23.80 -2.73 15.53
N ALA A 25 -24.40 -2.86 16.71
CA ALA A 25 -25.09 -1.80 17.43
C ALA A 25 -24.30 -0.48 17.57
N LYS A 26 -22.97 -0.55 17.55
CA LYS A 26 -22.07 0.62 17.70
C LYS A 26 -21.38 1.06 16.40
N LEU A 27 -21.59 0.35 15.30
CA LEU A 27 -21.00 0.70 14.01
C LEU A 27 -21.88 1.75 13.32
N THR A 28 -21.29 2.89 12.97
CA THR A 28 -21.97 3.97 12.22
C THR A 28 -21.72 3.90 10.72
N MET A 29 -20.78 3.06 10.28
CA MET A 29 -20.39 2.87 8.89
C MET A 29 -20.19 1.37 8.61
N LYS A 30 -20.12 0.98 7.35
CA LYS A 30 -19.70 -0.37 6.97
C LYS A 30 -18.22 -0.58 7.31
N PRO A 31 -17.78 -1.83 7.62
CA PRO A 31 -16.37 -2.13 7.80
C PRO A 31 -15.49 -1.67 6.65
N SER A 32 -15.93 -1.86 5.40
CA SER A 32 -15.20 -1.39 4.22
C SER A 32 -15.02 0.13 4.20
N GLU A 33 -15.98 0.89 4.70
CA GLU A 33 -15.93 2.34 4.77
C GLU A 33 -14.99 2.81 5.89
N TYR A 34 -14.97 2.12 7.03
CA TYR A 34 -13.96 2.35 8.06
C TYR A 34 -12.55 2.05 7.53
N PHE A 35 -12.38 0.94 6.81
CA PHE A 35 -11.10 0.59 6.19
C PHE A 35 -10.68 1.68 5.20
N ALA A 36 -11.58 2.06 4.29
CA ALA A 36 -11.31 3.08 3.28
C ALA A 36 -10.99 4.45 3.89
N ARG A 37 -11.49 4.77 5.09
CA ARG A 37 -11.20 6.03 5.79
C ARG A 37 -9.91 6.00 6.60
N ASN A 38 -9.65 4.91 7.33
CA ASN A 38 -8.67 4.92 8.43
C ASN A 38 -7.50 3.94 8.27
N MET A 39 -7.49 3.11 7.22
CA MET A 39 -6.50 2.04 7.09
C MET A 39 -5.61 2.25 5.86
N TRP A 40 -4.33 1.91 6.03
CA TRP A 40 -3.33 1.83 4.97
C TRP A 40 -2.65 0.45 5.05
N VAL A 41 -2.21 -0.05 3.90
CA VAL A 41 -1.48 -1.31 3.81
C VAL A 41 -0.02 -1.01 3.53
N VAL A 42 0.85 -1.46 4.43
CA VAL A 42 2.29 -1.42 4.19
C VAL A 42 2.65 -2.62 3.33
N ALA A 43 3.13 -2.34 2.13
CA ALA A 43 3.49 -3.31 1.13
C ALA A 43 4.99 -3.61 1.25
N SER A 44 5.32 -4.36 2.30
CA SER A 44 6.64 -4.95 2.54
C SER A 44 6.84 -6.14 1.60
N ALA A 45 8.04 -6.31 1.04
CA ALA A 45 8.39 -7.44 0.19
C ALA A 45 7.39 -7.74 -0.95
N LEU A 46 7.12 -6.72 -1.78
CA LEU A 46 6.16 -6.78 -2.90
C LEU A 46 6.26 -8.07 -3.72
N ALA A 47 5.13 -8.61 -4.15
CA ALA A 47 5.13 -9.75 -5.06
C ALA A 47 5.75 -9.35 -6.42
N ASP A 48 6.41 -10.30 -7.08
CA ASP A 48 7.04 -10.04 -8.39
C ASP A 48 6.02 -9.68 -9.48
N ARG A 49 4.81 -10.23 -9.37
CA ARG A 49 3.72 -10.03 -10.33
C ARG A 49 2.49 -9.46 -9.63
N ASP A 50 1.66 -8.79 -10.42
CA ASP A 50 0.35 -8.24 -10.04
C ASP A 50 0.35 -7.19 -8.92
N THR A 51 1.49 -6.85 -8.34
CA THR A 51 1.61 -5.79 -7.33
C THR A 51 1.00 -4.49 -7.81
N ALA A 52 1.37 -4.02 -9.01
CA ALA A 52 0.81 -2.81 -9.61
C ALA A 52 -0.73 -2.87 -9.73
N VAL A 53 -1.28 -4.03 -10.10
CA VAL A 53 -2.73 -4.24 -10.22
C VAL A 53 -3.39 -4.18 -8.83
N ALA A 54 -2.85 -4.89 -7.86
CA ALA A 54 -3.34 -4.91 -6.49
C ALA A 54 -3.31 -3.52 -5.84
N CYS A 55 -2.24 -2.75 -6.06
CA CYS A 55 -2.13 -1.37 -5.59
C CYS A 55 -3.23 -0.48 -6.20
N LYS A 56 -3.53 -0.63 -7.49
CA LYS A 56 -4.63 0.10 -8.15
C LYS A 56 -5.99 -0.29 -7.60
N GLU A 57 -6.24 -1.58 -7.39
CA GLU A 57 -7.51 -2.07 -6.83
C GLU A 57 -7.76 -1.61 -5.39
N LEU A 58 -6.70 -1.52 -4.59
CA LEU A 58 -6.75 -0.98 -3.23
C LEU A 58 -6.83 0.56 -3.22
N GLY A 59 -6.28 1.19 -4.27
CA GLY A 59 -6.10 2.62 -4.42
C GLY A 59 -4.70 3.05 -3.98
N MET A 60 -3.95 3.73 -4.86
CA MET A 60 -2.53 4.04 -4.62
C MET A 60 -2.27 4.78 -3.30
N LYS A 61 -3.16 5.70 -2.92
CA LYS A 61 -3.07 6.46 -1.65
C LYS A 61 -3.23 5.62 -0.37
N ARG A 62 -3.64 4.35 -0.51
CA ARG A 62 -3.83 3.39 0.59
C ARG A 62 -2.68 2.43 0.73
N VAL A 63 -1.68 2.52 -0.14
CA VAL A 63 -0.48 1.70 -0.13
C VAL A 63 0.69 2.57 0.34
N ILE A 64 1.48 2.03 1.25
CA ILE A 64 2.77 2.57 1.68
C ILE A 64 3.82 1.51 1.42
N TRP A 65 4.90 1.83 0.73
CA TRP A 65 5.99 0.88 0.55
C TRP A 65 6.88 0.77 1.81
N GLY A 66 7.39 -0.43 2.07
CA GLY A 66 8.41 -0.68 3.09
C GLY A 66 9.44 -1.70 2.60
N SER A 67 10.72 -1.53 2.96
CA SER A 67 11.79 -2.45 2.55
C SER A 67 11.80 -3.76 3.34
N ASP A 68 11.24 -3.73 4.55
CA ASP A 68 11.30 -4.79 5.56
C ASP A 68 12.73 -5.15 5.99
N TYR A 69 13.67 -4.22 5.89
CA TYR A 69 15.04 -4.46 6.34
C TYR A 69 15.10 -4.61 7.88
N PRO A 70 15.86 -5.58 8.44
CA PRO A 70 16.77 -6.52 7.77
C PRO A 70 16.19 -7.93 7.58
N HIS A 71 14.87 -8.08 7.55
CA HIS A 71 14.23 -9.38 7.54
C HIS A 71 14.57 -10.19 6.26
N PRO A 72 14.66 -11.53 6.36
CA PRO A 72 15.02 -12.39 5.23
C PRO A 72 13.96 -12.42 4.12
N GLU A 73 12.69 -12.16 4.43
CA GLU A 73 11.61 -11.97 3.46
C GLU A 73 11.69 -10.63 2.74
N GLY A 74 12.44 -9.66 3.29
CA GLY A 74 12.63 -8.34 2.73
C GLY A 74 13.43 -8.35 1.42
N CYS A 75 13.65 -7.16 0.87
CA CYS A 75 14.26 -7.03 -0.46
C CYS A 75 15.75 -6.67 -0.46
N TRP A 76 16.35 -6.38 0.70
CA TRP A 76 17.77 -6.03 0.80
C TRP A 76 18.66 -7.28 0.53
N PRO A 77 19.77 -7.18 -0.22
CA PRO A 77 20.40 -5.98 -0.81
C PRO A 77 19.91 -5.57 -2.19
N LYS A 78 18.91 -6.26 -2.74
CA LYS A 78 18.41 -6.09 -4.11
C LYS A 78 17.14 -5.24 -4.19
N THR A 79 17.00 -4.26 -3.30
CA THR A 79 15.78 -3.45 -3.18
C THR A 79 15.41 -2.78 -4.50
N ALA A 80 16.36 -2.19 -5.21
CA ALA A 80 16.10 -1.51 -6.48
C ALA A 80 15.62 -2.47 -7.58
N GLU A 81 16.28 -3.63 -7.76
CA GLU A 81 15.88 -4.66 -8.73
C GLU A 81 14.45 -5.14 -8.46
N LYS A 82 14.15 -5.41 -7.18
CA LYS A 82 12.82 -5.85 -6.75
C LYS A 82 11.74 -4.79 -7.04
N MET A 83 12.02 -3.51 -6.79
CA MET A 83 11.07 -2.43 -7.06
C MET A 83 10.78 -2.26 -8.55
N LEU A 84 11.80 -2.36 -9.39
CA LEU A 84 11.63 -2.34 -10.84
C LEU A 84 10.75 -3.49 -11.34
N LEU A 85 10.93 -4.69 -10.78
CA LEU A 85 10.13 -5.85 -11.15
C LEU A 85 8.65 -5.69 -10.75
N SER A 86 8.39 -5.24 -9.52
CA SER A 86 7.03 -5.17 -8.95
C SER A 86 6.24 -3.91 -9.35
N LEU A 87 6.91 -2.77 -9.54
CA LEU A 87 6.28 -1.46 -9.74
C LEU A 87 6.79 -0.71 -10.99
N GLY A 88 7.79 -1.24 -11.69
CA GLY A 88 8.34 -0.61 -12.88
C GLY A 88 7.28 -0.37 -13.95
N GLY A 89 7.33 0.80 -14.57
CA GLY A 89 6.37 1.21 -15.61
C GLY A 89 5.06 1.81 -15.10
N LEU A 90 4.86 1.90 -13.79
CA LEU A 90 3.81 2.77 -13.26
C LEU A 90 4.10 4.25 -13.58
N PRO A 91 3.06 5.08 -13.76
CA PRO A 91 3.21 6.53 -13.83
C PRO A 91 3.99 7.08 -12.64
N GLU A 92 4.76 8.15 -12.87
CA GLU A 92 5.57 8.79 -11.82
C GLU A 92 4.72 9.20 -10.60
N GLU A 93 3.52 9.73 -10.84
CA GLU A 93 2.58 10.12 -9.79
C GLU A 93 2.17 8.94 -8.88
N ASP A 94 1.99 7.75 -9.46
CA ASP A 94 1.63 6.52 -8.74
C ASP A 94 2.82 6.03 -7.90
N LEU A 95 4.03 6.08 -8.46
CA LEU A 95 5.26 5.74 -7.74
C LEU A 95 5.48 6.69 -6.56
N GLU A 96 5.35 8.00 -6.78
CA GLU A 96 5.46 9.00 -5.70
C GLU A 96 4.40 8.76 -4.62
N GLN A 97 3.18 8.39 -5.02
CA GLN A 97 2.11 8.12 -4.07
C GLN A 97 2.45 6.95 -3.14
N ILE A 98 2.93 5.84 -3.71
CA ILE A 98 3.26 4.61 -2.98
C ILE A 98 4.53 4.77 -2.13
N PHE A 99 5.57 5.40 -2.68
CA PHE A 99 6.87 5.46 -2.03
C PHE A 99 6.96 6.47 -0.90
N TRP A 100 6.26 7.61 -1.00
CA TRP A 100 6.44 8.65 0.01
C TRP A 100 5.20 9.48 0.33
N LYS A 101 4.33 9.86 -0.63
CA LYS A 101 3.23 10.80 -0.32
C LYS A 101 2.27 10.21 0.71
N SER A 102 1.87 8.94 0.54
CA SER A 102 0.98 8.27 1.50
C SER A 102 1.59 8.21 2.90
N ALA A 103 2.89 7.91 3.00
CA ALA A 103 3.58 7.83 4.29
C ALA A 103 3.73 9.21 4.94
N ALA A 104 4.08 10.24 4.16
CA ALA A 104 4.21 11.59 4.66
C ALA A 104 2.90 12.14 5.21
N ASP A 105 1.77 11.87 4.54
CA ASP A 105 0.43 12.24 5.00
C ASP A 105 0.04 11.49 6.29
N VAL A 106 0.21 10.16 6.31
CA VAL A 106 -0.17 9.32 7.46
C VAL A 106 0.64 9.64 8.72
N TYR A 107 1.95 9.88 8.57
CA TYR A 107 2.85 10.15 9.69
C TYR A 107 3.02 11.64 9.98
N ASP A 108 2.28 12.53 9.29
CA ASP A 108 2.36 13.99 9.43
C ASP A 108 3.81 14.51 9.36
N LEU A 109 4.53 14.11 8.31
CA LEU A 109 5.94 14.42 8.17
C LEU A 109 6.17 15.81 7.58
N ASP A 110 7.18 16.52 8.11
CA ASP A 110 7.65 17.78 7.55
C ASP A 110 8.36 17.56 6.20
N LEU A 111 7.62 17.78 5.12
CA LEU A 111 8.13 17.66 3.75
C LEU A 111 9.27 18.63 3.45
N GLN A 112 9.27 19.84 4.04
CA GLN A 112 10.33 20.81 3.79
C GLN A 112 11.65 20.32 4.38
N ALA A 113 11.63 19.83 5.61
CA ALA A 113 12.79 19.23 6.26
C ALA A 113 13.26 17.97 5.50
N LEU A 114 12.34 17.07 5.13
CA LEU A 114 12.67 15.84 4.42
C LEU A 114 13.25 16.10 3.02
N ASN A 115 12.72 17.07 2.27
CA ASN A 115 13.19 17.40 0.94
C ASN A 115 14.68 17.84 0.95
N ALA A 116 15.12 18.55 1.99
CA ALA A 116 16.53 18.93 2.13
C ALA A 116 17.47 17.72 2.33
N ILE A 117 16.97 16.65 2.97
CA ILE A 117 17.69 15.39 3.15
C ILE A 117 17.63 14.56 1.87
N ALA A 118 16.44 14.41 1.28
CA ALA A 118 16.22 13.65 0.05
C ALA A 118 17.01 14.24 -1.14
N ALA A 119 17.22 15.56 -1.19
CA ALA A 119 18.08 16.18 -2.21
C ALA A 119 19.55 15.72 -2.11
N LYS A 120 20.01 15.26 -0.94
CA LYS A 120 21.38 14.80 -0.71
C LYS A 120 21.53 13.29 -0.90
N ILE A 121 20.58 12.50 -0.41
CA ILE A 121 20.70 11.03 -0.31
C ILE A 121 19.55 10.25 -0.92
N GLY A 122 18.52 10.94 -1.40
CA GLY A 122 17.31 10.33 -1.93
C GLY A 122 17.57 9.55 -3.22
N PRO A 123 16.80 8.47 -3.47
CA PRO A 123 16.87 7.75 -4.73
C PRO A 123 16.50 8.66 -5.90
N GLN A 124 17.17 8.50 -7.04
CA GLN A 124 16.84 9.29 -8.22
C GLN A 124 15.63 8.69 -8.93
N LYS A 125 14.69 9.53 -9.36
CA LYS A 125 13.46 9.11 -10.07
C LYS A 125 13.72 8.18 -11.26
N ARG A 126 14.82 8.42 -11.99
CA ARG A 126 15.25 7.58 -13.13
C ARG A 126 15.49 6.11 -12.78
N TRP A 127 15.70 5.77 -11.50
CA TRP A 127 15.90 4.39 -11.07
C TRP A 127 14.67 3.51 -11.25
N LEU A 128 13.49 4.12 -11.40
CA LEU A 128 12.21 3.43 -11.57
C LEU A 128 11.59 3.65 -12.97
N ALA A 129 12.23 4.47 -13.80
CA ALA A 129 11.72 4.90 -15.11
C ALA A 129 11.86 3.85 -16.22
N THR A 130 12.51 2.71 -15.94
CA THR A 130 12.61 1.58 -16.87
C THR A 130 11.56 0.52 -16.51
N ALA A 131 10.53 0.42 -17.32
CA ALA A 131 9.55 -0.68 -17.25
C ALA A 131 10.08 -1.98 -17.86
N GLN A 132 9.46 -3.09 -17.47
CA GLN A 132 9.72 -4.49 -17.77
C GLN A 132 10.16 -4.81 -19.21
N ALA A 133 11.25 -5.57 -19.35
CA ALA A 133 11.32 -6.64 -20.34
C ALA A 133 11.06 -7.96 -19.59
N ALA A 134 9.84 -8.48 -19.69
CA ALA A 134 9.57 -9.88 -19.44
C ALA A 134 8.37 -10.27 -20.31
N GLU A 135 8.63 -11.23 -21.20
CA GLU A 135 7.73 -11.85 -22.18
C GLU A 135 6.37 -12.28 -21.64
#